data_AF-A0A940UWW1-F1
#
_entry.id   AF-A0A940UWW1-F1
#
_cell.length_a   1.000
_cell.length_b   1.000
_cell.length_c   1.000
_cell.angle_alpha   90.00
_cell.angle_beta   90.00
_cell.angle_gamma   90.00
#
_symmetry.space_group_name_H-M   'P 1'
#
loop_
_entity.id
_entity.type
_entity.pdbx_description
1 polymer ?
#
loop_
_entity_poly.entity_id
_entity_poly.type
_entity_poly.pdbx_seq_one_letter_code
_entity_poly.pdbx_strand_id
1 'polypeptide(L)'
;MNQERDRFLTETMGMCWHDFDPDDYINTYSLEAYICKKCKGFILGNNDFSVEEDFSRLLDWAKGQERFKELLTRFNESDFRDTGKGPSARENLADELYLLLKQ
;
A
#
# COMPACT_ATOMS: atom_id res chain seq x y z
N MET A 1 -2.79 -3.24 8.50
CA MET A 1 -1.37 -3.12 8.11
C MET A 1 -0.54 -4.37 8.43
N ASN A 2 0.07 -4.97 7.40
CA ASN A 2 1.14 -5.96 7.53
C ASN A 2 2.46 -5.27 7.15
N GLN A 3 3.21 -4.78 8.14
CA GLN A 3 4.34 -3.88 7.90
C GLN A 3 5.43 -4.45 6.98
N GLU A 4 5.77 -5.74 7.11
CA GLU A 4 6.83 -6.33 6.28
C GLU A 4 6.42 -6.34 4.81
N ARG A 5 5.21 -6.85 4.54
CA ARG A 5 4.63 -6.92 3.19
C ARG A 5 4.44 -5.53 2.60
N ASP A 6 3.79 -4.65 3.34
CA ASP A 6 3.41 -3.33 2.86
C ASP A 6 4.65 -2.47 2.60
N ARG A 7 5.68 -2.61 3.44
CA ARG A 7 7.00 -2.01 3.20
C ARG A 7 7.66 -2.55 1.93
N PHE A 8 7.76 -3.87 1.80
CA PHE A 8 8.41 -4.50 0.66
C PHE A 8 7.75 -4.07 -0.66
N LEU A 9 6.41 -4.13 -0.72
CA LEU A 9 5.65 -3.72 -1.90
C LEU A 9 5.82 -2.23 -2.19
N THR A 10 5.74 -1.37 -1.16
CA THR A 10 5.99 0.08 -1.29
C THR A 10 7.36 0.37 -1.90
N GLU A 11 8.41 -0.25 -1.35
CA GLU A 11 9.78 -0.06 -1.85
C GLU A 11 9.94 -0.65 -3.26
N THR A 12 9.30 -1.78 -3.58
CA THR A 12 9.31 -2.41 -4.91
C THR A 12 8.60 -1.57 -5.97
N MET A 13 7.56 -0.82 -5.57
CA MET A 13 6.89 0.16 -6.41
C MET A 13 7.75 1.41 -6.69
N GLY A 14 8.93 1.51 -6.07
CA GLY A 14 9.79 2.70 -6.12
C GLY A 14 9.33 3.83 -5.22
N MET A 15 8.40 3.57 -4.30
CA MET A 15 7.91 4.54 -3.33
C MET A 15 8.75 4.51 -2.05
N CYS A 16 8.68 5.58 -1.26
CA CYS A 16 9.40 5.66 0.00
C CYS A 16 8.58 5.00 1.12
N TRP A 17 9.12 3.95 1.74
CA TRP A 17 8.68 3.58 3.09
C TRP A 17 9.28 4.57 4.09
N HIS A 18 8.39 5.42 4.61
CA HIS A 18 8.75 6.58 5.38
C HIS A 18 9.34 6.21 6.73
N ASP A 19 10.34 7.00 7.10
CA ASP A 19 11.00 6.98 8.39
C ASP A 19 10.69 8.31 9.06
N PHE A 20 9.89 8.27 10.12
CA PHE A 20 9.43 9.44 10.85
C PHE A 20 9.32 9.10 12.32
N ASP A 21 9.32 10.13 13.16
CA ASP A 21 9.13 9.97 14.60
C ASP A 21 7.64 10.17 14.92
N PRO A 22 6.94 9.14 15.44
CA PRO A 22 5.53 9.26 15.81
C PRO A 22 5.27 10.34 16.87
N ASP A 23 6.28 10.70 17.67
CA ASP A 23 6.16 11.71 18.72
C ASP A 23 6.47 13.14 18.22
N ASP A 24 6.97 13.30 16.98
CA ASP A 24 7.34 14.58 16.36
C ASP A 24 6.41 14.90 15.17
N TYR A 25 5.12 15.04 15.46
CA TYR A 25 4.12 15.41 14.48
C TYR A 25 3.97 16.93 14.34
N ILE A 26 3.65 17.35 13.13
CA ILE A 26 3.28 18.71 12.78
C ILE A 26 1.75 18.77 12.71
N ASN A 27 1.17 19.67 13.51
CA ASN A 27 -0.26 19.95 13.42
C ASN A 27 -0.55 20.80 12.18
N THR A 28 -1.42 20.29 11.31
CA THR A 28 -2.07 21.11 10.28
C THR A 28 -3.48 21.49 10.69
N TYR A 29 -4.13 22.36 9.91
CA TYR A 29 -5.51 22.79 10.18
C TYR A 29 -6.53 21.65 10.28
N SER A 30 -6.25 20.48 9.70
CA SER A 30 -7.20 19.37 9.62
C SER A 30 -6.66 18.04 10.14
N LEU A 31 -5.34 17.86 10.21
CA LEU A 31 -4.71 16.54 10.41
C LEU A 31 -3.34 16.66 11.09
N GLU A 32 -2.94 15.60 11.81
CA GLU A 32 -1.54 15.38 12.20
C GLU A 32 -0.76 14.83 11.01
N ALA A 33 0.49 15.27 10.86
CA ALA A 33 1.37 14.85 9.79
C ALA A 33 2.82 14.84 10.22
N TYR A 34 3.69 14.26 9.40
CA TYR A 34 5.09 14.04 9.73
C TYR A 34 6.00 14.46 8.58
N ILE A 35 7.28 14.70 8.89
CA ILE A 35 8.33 14.86 7.89
C ILE A 35 9.15 13.57 7.84
N CYS A 36 9.16 12.92 6.68
CA CYS A 36 9.99 11.74 6.47
C CYS A 36 11.48 12.11 6.49
N LYS A 37 12.26 11.47 7.36
CA LYS A 37 13.72 11.67 7.49
C LYS A 37 14.49 11.26 6.23
N LYS A 38 13.97 10.30 5.44
CA LYS A 38 14.59 9.80 4.20
C LYS A 38 14.33 10.71 3.01
N CYS A 39 13.06 10.90 2.62
CA CYS A 39 12.70 11.64 1.42
C CYS A 39 12.43 13.14 1.66
N LYS A 40 12.45 13.59 2.93
CA LYS A 40 12.12 14.96 3.35
C LYS A 40 10.72 15.42 2.96
N GLY A 41 9.84 14.49 2.57
CA GLY A 41 8.46 14.74 2.20
C GLY A 41 7.54 14.86 3.41
N PHE A 42 6.45 15.60 3.23
CA PHE A 42 5.33 15.68 4.15
C PHE A 42 4.41 14.48 3.96
N ILE A 43 4.11 13.76 5.04
CA ILE A 43 3.43 12.45 4.99
C ILE A 43 2.40 12.31 6.10
N LEU A 44 1.35 11.54 5.85
CA LEU A 44 0.33 11.21 6.86
C LEU A 44 0.57 9.84 7.52
N GLY A 45 1.42 9.02 6.92
CA GLY A 45 1.72 7.68 7.39
C GLY A 45 2.37 6.85 6.29
N ASN A 46 2.69 5.60 6.62
CA ASN A 46 3.11 4.60 5.64
C ASN A 46 1.89 3.97 4.95
N ASN A 47 2.10 3.39 3.77
CA ASN A 47 1.04 2.70 3.04
C ASN A 47 0.49 1.51 3.86
N ASP A 48 -0.83 1.40 3.95
CA ASP A 48 -1.56 0.24 4.44
C ASP A 48 -2.47 -0.29 3.31
N PHE A 49 -2.03 -1.35 2.63
CA PHE A 49 -2.77 -1.92 1.50
C PHE A 49 -4.07 -2.65 1.90
N SER A 50 -4.42 -2.71 3.18
CA SER A 50 -5.77 -3.10 3.61
C SER A 50 -6.81 -1.98 3.42
N VAL A 51 -6.35 -0.73 3.24
CA VAL A 51 -7.18 0.47 3.03
C VAL A 51 -7.34 0.75 1.52
N GLU A 52 -8.51 1.24 1.12
CA GLU A 52 -8.88 1.42 -0.28
C GLU A 52 -7.94 2.37 -1.06
N GLU A 53 -7.56 3.49 -0.44
CA GLU A 53 -6.74 4.53 -1.08
C GLU A 53 -5.35 3.98 -1.47
N ASP A 54 -4.67 3.36 -0.51
CA ASP A 54 -3.33 2.80 -0.71
C ASP A 54 -3.39 1.58 -1.64
N PHE A 55 -4.40 0.73 -1.46
CA PHE A 55 -4.60 -0.43 -2.31
C PHE A 55 -4.85 -0.06 -3.77
N SER A 56 -5.61 1.01 -4.04
CA SER A 56 -5.87 1.46 -5.40
C SER A 56 -4.56 1.78 -6.14
N ARG A 57 -3.60 2.40 -5.44
CA ARG A 57 -2.27 2.68 -5.99
C ARG A 57 -1.47 1.41 -6.27
N LEU A 58 -1.54 0.41 -5.38
CA LEU A 58 -0.92 -0.90 -5.59
C LEU A 58 -1.53 -1.62 -6.79
N LEU A 59 -2.86 -1.62 -6.91
CA LEU A 59 -3.58 -2.27 -8.00
C LEU A 59 -3.23 -1.66 -9.36
N ASP A 60 -3.19 -0.32 -9.45
CA ASP A 60 -2.83 0.37 -10.68
C ASP A 60 -1.38 0.07 -11.10
N TRP A 61 -0.46 0.06 -10.13
CA TRP A 61 0.92 -0.35 -10.38
C TRP A 61 1.04 -1.80 -10.85
N ALA A 62 0.25 -2.71 -10.27
CA ALA A 62 0.24 -4.11 -10.65
C ALA A 62 -0.33 -4.31 -12.07
N LYS A 63 -1.41 -3.61 -12.42
CA LYS A 63 -2.00 -3.61 -13.77
C LYS A 63 -1.04 -3.13 -14.85
N GLY A 64 -0.11 -2.24 -14.51
CA GLY A 64 0.94 -1.76 -15.41
C GLY A 64 2.02 -2.79 -15.74
N GLN A 65 2.00 -3.98 -15.14
CA GLN A 65 3.05 -4.99 -15.29
C GLN A 65 2.54 -6.29 -15.92
N GLU A 66 3.12 -6.65 -17.07
CA GLU A 66 2.75 -7.85 -17.83
C GLU A 66 2.81 -9.13 -16.98
N ARG A 67 3.84 -9.25 -16.13
CA ARG A 67 4.08 -10.43 -15.28
C ARG A 67 2.96 -10.72 -14.27
N PHE A 68 2.08 -9.77 -13.98
CA PHE A 68 0.99 -9.95 -13.01
C PHE A 68 -0.37 -10.21 -13.65
N LYS A 69 -0.50 -10.20 -14.99
CA LYS A 69 -1.79 -10.36 -15.66
C LYS A 69 -2.52 -11.65 -15.25
N GLU A 70 -1.81 -12.76 -15.23
CA GLU A 70 -2.38 -14.06 -14.83
C GLU A 70 -2.85 -14.08 -13.37
N LEU A 71 -2.10 -13.42 -12.47
CA LEU A 71 -2.50 -13.27 -11.08
C LEU A 71 -3.79 -12.45 -10.97
N LEU A 72 -3.82 -11.29 -11.62
CA LEU A 72 -4.94 -10.35 -11.56
C LEU A 72 -6.25 -10.95 -12.07
N THR A 73 -6.21 -11.90 -13.02
CA THR A 73 -7.42 -12.60 -13.50
C THR A 73 -8.13 -13.47 -12.45
N ARG A 74 -7.47 -13.77 -11.32
CA ARG A 74 -8.05 -14.56 -10.22
C ARG A 74 -8.94 -13.74 -9.30
N PHE A 75 -8.85 -12.41 -9.40
CA PHE A 75 -9.55 -11.48 -8.52
C PHE A 75 -10.64 -10.74 -9.30
N ASN A 76 -11.75 -10.44 -8.61
CA ASN A 76 -12.79 -9.59 -9.14
C ASN A 76 -12.67 -8.19 -8.52
N GLU A 77 -12.51 -7.17 -9.36
CA GLU A 77 -12.29 -5.79 -8.87
C GLU A 77 -13.45 -5.24 -8.04
N SER A 78 -14.68 -5.71 -8.26
CA SER A 78 -15.82 -5.30 -7.44
C SER A 78 -15.65 -5.69 -5.97
N ASP A 79 -14.92 -6.78 -5.70
CA ASP A 79 -14.75 -7.30 -4.36
C ASP A 79 -13.89 -6.37 -3.50
N PHE A 80 -12.98 -5.59 -4.11
CA PHE A 80 -12.10 -4.65 -3.40
C PHE A 80 -12.83 -3.43 -2.81
N ARG A 81 -14.00 -3.10 -3.35
CA ARG A 81 -14.84 -1.96 -2.93
C ARG A 81 -15.96 -2.36 -1.98
N ASP A 82 -16.16 -3.66 -1.78
CA ASP A 82 -17.19 -4.16 -0.88
C ASP A 82 -16.86 -3.81 0.57
N THR A 83 -17.80 -3.24 1.31
CA THR A 83 -17.56 -2.79 2.69
C THR A 83 -17.36 -3.94 3.69
N GLY A 84 -17.78 -5.15 3.35
CA GLY A 84 -17.61 -6.34 4.19
C GLY A 84 -16.38 -7.16 3.80
N LYS A 85 -16.23 -7.49 2.51
CA LYS A 85 -15.18 -8.37 1.99
C LYS A 85 -13.97 -7.63 1.44
N GLY A 86 -14.09 -6.34 1.16
CA GLY A 86 -13.04 -5.51 0.57
C GLY A 86 -11.71 -5.60 1.29
N PRO A 87 -11.64 -5.36 2.62
CA PRO A 87 -10.38 -5.45 3.35
C PRO A 87 -9.65 -6.79 3.13
N SER A 88 -10.36 -7.91 3.27
CA SER A 88 -9.76 -9.25 3.07
C SER A 88 -9.37 -9.52 1.61
N ALA A 89 -10.18 -9.08 0.64
CA ALA A 89 -9.84 -9.22 -0.78
C ALA A 89 -8.57 -8.43 -1.14
N ARG A 90 -8.43 -7.22 -0.59
CA ARG A 90 -7.25 -6.37 -0.75
C ARG A 90 -6.00 -6.99 -0.13
N GLU A 91 -6.12 -7.51 1.08
CA GLU A 91 -5.02 -8.22 1.75
C GLU A 91 -4.57 -9.45 0.97
N ASN A 92 -5.50 -10.26 0.47
CA ASN A 92 -5.16 -11.46 -0.30
C ASN A 92 -4.38 -11.13 -1.58
N LEU A 93 -4.78 -10.08 -2.33
CA LEU A 93 -4.02 -9.67 -3.52
C LEU A 93 -2.63 -9.16 -3.14
N ALA A 94 -2.51 -8.34 -2.09
CA ALA A 94 -1.22 -7.85 -1.62
C ALA A 94 -0.30 -9.00 -1.19
N ASP A 95 -0.83 -10.01 -0.51
CA ASP A 95 -0.08 -11.20 -0.10
C ASP A 95 0.42 -12.01 -1.31
N GLU A 96 -0.43 -12.26 -2.32
CA GLU A 96 -0.01 -12.99 -3.52
C GLU A 96 1.04 -12.21 -4.33
N LEU A 97 0.89 -10.88 -4.46
CA LEU A 97 1.90 -10.04 -5.11
C LEU A 97 3.24 -10.12 -4.37
N TYR A 98 3.21 -10.03 -3.05
CA TYR A 98 4.40 -10.11 -2.22
C TYR A 98 5.11 -11.46 -2.34
N LEU A 99 4.37 -12.57 -2.29
CA LEU A 99 4.92 -13.91 -2.45
C LEU A 99 5.52 -14.13 -3.83
N LEU A 100 4.88 -13.62 -4.89
CA LEU A 100 5.38 -13.73 -6.26
C LEU A 100 6.67 -12.94 -6.46
N LEU A 101 6.81 -11.78 -5.81
CA LEU A 101 7.97 -10.91 -5.93
C LEU A 101 9.18 -11.33 -5.08
N LYS A 102 8.97 -12.13 -4.03
CA LYS A 102 10.04 -12.66 -3.19
C LYS A 102 10.68 -13.95 -3.74
N GLN A 103 10.12 -14.55 -4.79
CA GLN A 103 10.68 -15.71 -5.50
C GLN A 103 11.80 -15.28 -6.45
#